data_AF-A0AA90VCY5-F1
#
_entry.id   AF-A0AA90VCY5-F1
#
_cell.length_a   1.000
_cell.length_b   1.000
_cell.length_c   1.000
_cell.angle_alpha   90.00
_cell.angle_beta   90.00
_cell.angle_gamma   90.00
#
_symmetry.space_group_name_H-M   'P 1'
#
loop_
_entity.id
_entity.type
_entity.pdbx_description
1 polymer ?
#
loop_
_entity_poly.entity_id
_entity_poly.type
_entity_poly.pdbx_seq_one_letter_code
_entity_poly.pdbx_strand_id
1 'polypeptide(L)'
;YRIHTDAIKVNLIPAEVTREQAAMKYADEADVLNIAMFGMTAKQWREQNPDKKGNIRDYASINELICLSNMENLNAVFINDGMAQSERLIKLNQIAIQQMRILEDTGGRNLLK
;
A
#
# COMPACT_ATOMS: atom_id res chain seq x y z
N TYR A 1 -7.96 8.28 21.53
CA TYR A 1 -7.45 9.55 20.98
C TYR A 1 -6.86 9.24 19.62
N ARG A 2 -7.67 9.27 18.55
CA ARG A 2 -7.22 8.95 17.18
C ARG A 2 -6.78 10.26 16.55
N ILE A 3 -5.46 10.44 16.43
CA ILE A 3 -4.94 11.51 15.58
C ILE A 3 -5.29 11.08 14.16
N HIS A 4 -6.41 11.56 13.65
CA HIS A 4 -6.66 11.62 12.23
C HIS A 4 -5.75 12.72 11.70
N THR A 5 -4.46 12.41 11.57
CA THR A 5 -3.56 13.24 10.78
C THR A 5 -4.12 13.22 9.36
N ASP A 6 -4.13 14.37 8.67
CA ASP A 6 -4.47 14.46 7.26
C ASP A 6 -3.81 13.30 6.50
N ALA A 7 -4.60 12.27 6.19
CA ALA A 7 -4.17 11.14 5.39
C ALA A 7 -3.54 11.71 4.13
N ILE A 8 -2.50 11.05 3.61
CA ILE A 8 -1.82 11.48 2.39
C ILE A 8 -2.89 11.78 1.33
N LYS A 9 -3.19 13.06 1.09
CA LYS A 9 -4.31 13.52 0.22
C LYS A 9 -4.06 13.26 -1.27
N VAL A 10 -3.13 12.37 -1.59
CA VAL A 10 -2.67 12.07 -2.94
C VAL A 10 -3.34 10.77 -3.36
N ASN A 11 -4.36 10.89 -4.22
CA ASN A 11 -5.09 9.80 -4.88
C ASN A 11 -5.51 8.63 -3.96
N LEU A 12 -6.80 8.61 -3.59
CA LEU A 12 -7.45 7.52 -2.85
C LEU A 12 -7.21 6.13 -3.47
N ILE A 13 -6.95 6.08 -4.77
CA ILE A 13 -6.62 4.86 -5.51
C ILE A 13 -5.12 4.84 -5.82
N PRO A 14 -4.38 3.78 -5.43
CA PRO A 14 -2.98 3.62 -5.79
C PRO A 14 -2.74 3.78 -7.29
N ALA A 15 -1.62 4.38 -7.68
CA ALA A 15 -1.21 4.40 -9.07
C ALA A 15 -0.70 3.02 -9.50
N GLU A 16 -0.80 2.71 -10.79
CA GLU A 16 -0.20 1.50 -11.34
C GLU A 16 1.32 1.53 -11.16
N VAL A 17 1.89 0.42 -10.72
CA VAL A 17 3.34 0.25 -10.62
C VAL A 17 3.97 0.34 -12.01
N THR A 18 4.96 1.22 -12.12
CA THR A 18 5.74 1.38 -13.36
C THR A 18 6.64 0.17 -13.62
N ARG A 19 7.06 -0.01 -14.88
CA ARG A 19 7.99 -1.09 -15.24
C ARG A 19 9.32 -0.96 -14.51
N GLU A 20 9.77 0.27 -14.32
CA GLU A 20 10.99 0.62 -13.61
C GLU A 20 10.88 0.20 -12.14
N GLN A 21 9.79 0.55 -11.45
CA GLN A 21 9.53 0.12 -10.08
C GLN A 21 9.42 -1.42 -9.96
N ALA A 22 8.78 -2.08 -10.92
CA ALA A 22 8.68 -3.54 -10.94
C ALA A 22 10.04 -4.23 -11.15
N ALA A 23 10.95 -3.61 -11.91
CA ALA A 23 12.28 -4.14 -12.18
C ALA A 23 13.28 -3.92 -11.03
N MET A 24 12.97 -3.05 -10.07
CA MET A 24 13.82 -2.82 -8.90
C MET A 24 13.78 -4.01 -7.93
N LYS A 25 14.93 -4.32 -7.34
CA LYS A 25 15.03 -5.27 -6.23
C LYS A 25 14.96 -4.51 -4.91
N TYR A 26 13.92 -4.78 -4.13
CA TYR A 26 13.72 -4.17 -2.83
C TYR A 26 14.40 -5.00 -1.74
N ALA A 27 14.98 -4.30 -0.76
CA ALA A 27 15.75 -4.91 0.31
C ALA A 27 14.86 -5.63 1.35
N ASP A 28 13.63 -5.16 1.52
CA ASP A 28 12.66 -5.74 2.45
C ASP A 28 11.27 -5.84 1.81
N GLU A 29 10.45 -6.77 2.33
CA GLU A 29 9.09 -6.99 1.85
C GLU A 29 8.13 -5.87 2.27
N ALA A 30 8.48 -5.05 3.27
CA ALA A 30 7.67 -3.91 3.66
C ALA A 30 7.69 -2.83 2.57
N ASP A 31 8.82 -2.61 1.92
CA ASP A 31 8.97 -1.69 0.79
C ASP A 31 8.26 -2.20 -0.45
N VAL A 32 8.19 -3.52 -0.69
CA VAL A 32 7.34 -4.08 -1.75
C VAL A 32 5.88 -3.69 -1.53
N LEU A 33 5.39 -3.84 -0.31
CA LEU A 33 4.01 -3.47 0.06
C LEU A 33 3.80 -1.95 -0.01
N ASN A 34 4.76 -1.15 0.45
CA ASN A 34 4.67 0.30 0.41
C ASN A 34 4.68 0.83 -1.03
N ILE A 35 5.47 0.24 -1.94
CA ILE A 35 5.45 0.60 -3.36
C ILE A 35 4.13 0.19 -4.00
N ALA A 36 3.62 -1.01 -3.68
CA ALA A 36 2.33 -1.47 -4.20
C ALA A 36 1.17 -0.55 -3.80
N MET A 37 1.21 0.00 -2.57
CA MET A 37 0.13 0.82 -2.02
C MET A 37 0.30 2.32 -2.29
N PHE A 38 1.51 2.84 -2.08
CA PHE A 38 1.80 4.28 -2.02
C PHE A 38 2.76 4.75 -3.11
N GLY A 39 3.30 3.85 -3.93
CA GLY A 39 4.26 4.17 -4.98
C GLY A 39 5.62 4.64 -4.47
N MET A 40 5.91 4.51 -3.17
CA MET A 40 7.17 4.93 -2.57
C MET A 40 7.64 3.98 -1.46
N THR A 41 8.95 3.93 -1.25
CA THR A 41 9.59 3.23 -0.13
C THR A 41 9.45 3.99 1.18
N ALA A 42 9.68 3.32 2.30
CA ALA A 42 9.73 3.95 3.61
C ALA A 42 10.82 5.03 3.68
N LYS A 43 11.96 4.83 2.99
CA LYS A 43 13.02 5.83 2.90
C LYS A 43 12.56 7.08 2.16
N GLN A 44 12.00 6.92 0.97
CA GLN A 44 11.48 8.04 0.18
C GLN A 44 10.41 8.82 0.94
N TRP A 45 9.54 8.12 1.68
CA TRP A 45 8.53 8.78 2.52
C TRP A 45 9.16 9.65 3.62
N ARG A 46 10.19 9.15 4.33
CA ARG A 46 10.90 9.94 5.36
C ARG A 46 11.61 11.15 4.77
N GLU A 47 12.22 11.00 3.61
CA GLU A 47 12.88 12.11 2.90
C GLU A 47 11.89 13.20 2.48
N GLN A 48 10.67 12.82 2.10
CA GLN A 48 9.59 13.76 1.74
C GLN A 48 8.86 14.35 2.96
N ASN A 49 8.97 13.73 4.15
CA ASN A 49 8.27 14.15 5.36
C ASN A 49 9.25 14.29 6.55
N PRO A 50 10.27 15.16 6.48
CA PRO A 50 11.33 15.24 7.48
C PRO A 50 10.85 15.72 8.86
N ASP A 51 9.71 16.39 8.91
CA ASP A 51 9.07 16.93 10.12
C ASP A 51 8.08 15.95 10.78
N LYS A 52 7.71 14.86 10.10
CA LYS A 52 6.78 13.85 10.61
C LYS A 52 7.51 12.79 11.42
N LYS A 53 6.90 12.39 12.54
CA LYS A 53 7.42 11.31 13.41
C LYS A 53 6.75 9.99 13.05
N GLY A 54 7.53 8.92 12.96
CA GLY A 54 7.00 7.58 12.64
C GLY A 54 7.29 7.17 11.19
N ASN A 55 6.38 6.40 10.59
CA ASN A 55 6.51 5.85 9.25
C ASN A 55 5.22 6.04 8.44
N ILE A 56 5.28 5.77 7.12
CA ILE A 56 4.16 5.96 6.19
C ILE A 56 2.83 5.33 6.65
N ARG A 57 2.86 4.17 7.32
CA ARG A 57 1.66 3.46 7.78
C ARG A 57 0.98 4.15 8.96
N ASP A 58 1.72 4.92 9.77
CA ASP A 58 1.16 5.73 10.87
C ASP A 58 0.28 6.88 10.35
N TYR A 59 0.44 7.23 9.07
CA TYR A 59 -0.27 8.29 8.38
C TYR A 59 -1.23 7.76 7.30
N ALA A 60 -1.42 6.44 7.23
CA ALA A 60 -2.38 5.80 6.34
C ALA A 60 -3.80 5.86 6.93
N SER A 61 -4.79 5.99 6.06
CA SER A 61 -6.21 5.87 6.38
C SER A 61 -6.58 4.44 6.76
N ILE A 62 -7.77 4.28 7.34
CA ILE A 62 -8.27 2.95 7.75
C ILE A 62 -8.41 2.02 6.53
N ASN A 63 -8.90 2.54 5.40
CA ASN A 63 -9.06 1.75 4.17
C ASN A 63 -7.71 1.26 3.65
N GLU A 64 -6.69 2.12 3.65
CA GLU A 64 -5.34 1.76 3.23
C GLU A 64 -4.71 0.73 4.17
N LEU A 65 -4.93 0.84 5.49
CA LEU A 65 -4.46 -0.15 6.46
C LEU A 65 -5.14 -1.52 6.30
N ILE A 66 -6.44 -1.54 6.00
CA ILE A 66 -7.17 -2.78 5.67
C ILE A 66 -6.57 -3.44 4.41
N CYS A 67 -6.35 -2.64 3.37
CA CYS A 67 -5.75 -3.11 2.13
C CYS A 67 -4.34 -3.67 2.34
N LEU A 68 -3.49 -2.96 3.10
CA LEU A 68 -2.15 -3.41 3.48
C LEU A 68 -2.18 -4.75 4.24
N SER A 69 -3.06 -4.90 5.23
CA SER A 69 -3.20 -6.16 5.98
C SER A 69 -3.58 -7.33 5.08
N ASN A 70 -4.48 -7.11 4.12
CA ASN A 70 -4.80 -8.14 3.15
C ASN A 70 -3.60 -8.45 2.21
N MET A 71 -2.91 -7.42 1.73
CA MET A 71 -1.72 -7.59 0.89
C MET A 71 -0.59 -8.31 1.60
N GLU A 72 -0.39 -8.11 2.90
CA GLU A 72 0.59 -8.84 3.71
C GLU A 72 0.32 -10.35 3.69
N ASN A 73 -0.94 -10.74 3.88
CA ASN A 73 -1.35 -12.14 3.82
C ASN A 73 -1.14 -12.73 2.41
N LEU A 74 -1.53 -12.00 1.36
CA LEU A 74 -1.36 -12.46 -0.02
C LEU A 74 0.11 -12.53 -0.43
N ASN A 75 0.94 -11.58 0.00
CA ASN A 75 2.37 -11.61 -0.27
C ASN A 75 3.03 -12.83 0.38
N ALA A 76 2.63 -13.19 1.61
CA ALA A 76 3.12 -14.41 2.26
C ALA A 76 2.78 -15.67 1.45
N VAL A 77 1.56 -15.76 0.90
CA VAL A 77 1.16 -16.85 0.00
C VAL A 77 2.01 -16.85 -1.28
N PHE A 78 2.17 -15.70 -1.93
CA PHE A 78 2.97 -15.61 -3.16
C PHE A 78 4.45 -15.94 -2.96
N ILE A 79 5.01 -15.61 -1.79
CA ILE A 79 6.37 -16.01 -1.41
C ILE A 79 6.46 -17.54 -1.29
N ASN A 80 5.48 -18.16 -0.62
CA ASN A 80 5.42 -19.62 -0.48
C ASN A 80 5.26 -20.33 -1.83
N ASP A 81 4.54 -19.72 -2.77
CA ASP A 81 4.37 -20.22 -4.14
C ASP A 81 5.62 -19.99 -5.02
N GLY A 82 6.68 -19.37 -4.49
CA GLY A 82 7.93 -19.13 -5.21
C GLY A 82 7.86 -18.03 -6.28
N MET A 83 6.82 -17.18 -6.24
CA MET A 83 6.64 -16.10 -7.21
C MET A 83 7.77 -15.06 -7.10
N ALA A 84 8.27 -14.56 -8.23
CA ALA A 84 9.34 -13.54 -8.23
C ALA A 84 8.85 -12.20 -7.65
N GLN A 85 9.71 -11.46 -6.94
CA GLN A 85 9.34 -10.22 -6.25
C GLN A 85 8.72 -9.17 -7.19
N SER A 86 9.23 -9.05 -8.41
CA SER A 86 8.71 -8.15 -9.44
C SER A 86 7.27 -8.50 -9.85
N GLU A 87 6.98 -9.79 -10.03
CA GLU A 87 5.65 -10.29 -10.36
C GLU A 87 4.68 -10.09 -9.19
N ARG A 88 5.14 -10.38 -7.96
CA ARG A 88 4.36 -10.14 -6.73
C ARG A 88 3.97 -8.68 -6.62
N LEU A 89 4.92 -7.76 -6.83
CA LEU A 89 4.69 -6.32 -6.73
C LEU A 89 3.57 -5.87 -7.68
N ILE A 90 3.62 -6.29 -8.95
CA ILE A 90 2.58 -5.95 -9.94
C ILE A 90 1.22 -6.48 -9.48
N LYS A 91 1.17 -7.75 -9.06
CA LYS A 91 -0.07 -8.41 -8.65
C LYS A 91 -0.66 -7.77 -7.38
N LEU A 92 0.17 -7.46 -6.39
CA LEU A 92 -0.22 -6.78 -5.16
C LEU A 92 -0.77 -5.38 -5.46
N ASN A 93 -0.13 -4.61 -6.34
CA ASN A 93 -0.62 -3.30 -6.76
C ASN A 93 -1.98 -3.38 -7.46
N GLN A 94 -2.19 -4.35 -8.36
CA GLN A 94 -3.50 -4.58 -8.98
C GLN A 94 -4.58 -4.89 -7.95
N ILE A 95 -4.26 -5.74 -6.96
CA ILE A 95 -5.18 -6.04 -5.85
C ILE A 95 -5.45 -4.78 -5.02
N ALA A 96 -4.44 -3.98 -4.71
CA ALA A 96 -4.59 -2.74 -3.96
C ALA A 96 -5.54 -1.75 -4.67
N ILE A 97 -5.33 -1.56 -5.97
CA ILE A 97 -6.19 -0.70 -6.81
C ILE A 97 -7.64 -1.19 -6.78
N GLN A 98 -7.86 -2.50 -6.95
CA GLN A 98 -9.21 -3.08 -6.91
C GLN A 98 -9.87 -2.92 -5.54
N GLN A 99 -9.14 -3.20 -4.46
CA GLN A 99 -9.66 -3.10 -3.10
C GLN A 99 -9.99 -1.66 -2.72
N MET A 100 -9.12 -0.72 -3.05
CA MET A 100 -9.38 0.70 -2.78
C MET A 100 -10.58 1.21 -3.57
N ARG A 101 -10.77 0.77 -4.84
CA ARG A 101 -12.00 1.10 -5.59
C ARG A 101 -13.26 0.61 -4.90
N ILE A 102 -13.24 -0.60 -4.36
CA ILE A 102 -14.38 -1.18 -3.62
C ILE A 102 -14.61 -0.41 -2.32
N LEU A 103 -13.58 -0.14 -1.53
CA LEU A 103 -13.70 0.51 -0.23
C LEU A 103 -14.16 1.97 -0.35
N GLU A 104 -13.74 2.67 -1.40
CA GLU A 104 -14.21 4.04 -1.68
C GLU A 104 -15.68 4.05 -2.16
N ASP A 105 -16.11 3.10 -3.00
CA ASP A 105 -17.51 2.96 -3.40
C ASP A 105 -18.41 2.54 -2.21
N THR A 106 -17.86 1.69 -1.33
CA THR A 106 -18.53 1.21 -0.10
C THR A 106 -18.58 2.29 0.98
N GLY A 107 -17.73 3.32 0.94
CA GLY A 107 -17.90 4.53 1.74
C GLY A 107 -19.28 5.18 1.56
N GLY A 108 -19.97 4.91 0.45
CA GLY A 108 -21.38 5.27 0.21
C GLY A 108 -22.42 4.23 0.65
N ARG A 109 -22.01 3.00 0.98
CA ARG A 109 -22.89 1.90 1.42
C ARG A 109 -22.34 1.30 2.72
N ASN A 110 -22.87 1.79 3.85
CA ASN A 110 -22.73 1.19 5.19
C ASN A 110 -22.72 -0.34 5.15
N LEU A 111 -21.53 -0.96 5.14
CA LEU A 111 -21.35 -2.39 5.31
C LEU A 111 -20.94 -2.68 6.74
N LEU A 112 -21.89 -2.49 7.66
CA LEU A 112 -22.04 -3.23 8.92
C LEU A 112 -23.52 -3.14 9.31
N LYS A 113 -24.31 -4.13 8.88
CA LYS A 113 -25.59 -4.48 9.47
C LYS A 113 -25.58 -5.97 9.80
#